data_AF-A0A1T1BV40-F1
#
_entry.id   AF-A0A1T1BV40-F1
#
_cell.length_a   1.000
_cell.length_b   1.000
_cell.length_c   1.000
_cell.angle_alpha   90.00
_cell.angle_beta   90.00
_cell.angle_gamma   90.00
#
_symmetry.space_group_name_H-M   'P 1'
#
loop_
_entity.id
_entity.type
_entity.pdbx_description
1 polymer ?
#
loop_
_entity_poly.entity_id
_entity_poly.type
_entity_poly.pdbx_seq_one_letter_code
_entity_poly.pdbx_strand_id
1 'polypeptide(L)'
;MRKQFLFIFLALIAANTNEAQTRSTRIGYIDMEYILENVSDYKESKSQLELKATKWKQEIEIKKLEINKLKENLKTEKALLTKELIEERETEIKFLENEMLEYQQKQFGVDGNLMRQKAALAKPIQDQVFTAVQDIAEAKNYDFIFDKSSDLTMLFSAKRFDISDQVIRILNRTEKREQLTKKQLKEQEAKENIENAIDENPAMADRQKALDARKAAREKLVQDRKLEQEAKRKEYEDKRNAIAAEKAAKKNGTVSETTNTTGTAKTDTTAKPATTTPTEPTTTTEPAVNKAEERQKLYEQRKKELEEKKKKILEEREAAKKAKEAETQKTNTTNN
;
A
#
# COMPACT_ATOMS: atom_id res chain seq x y z
N MET A 1 -0.09 42.84 55.17
CA MET A 1 1.17 42.08 54.97
C MET A 1 1.06 40.62 55.41
N ARG A 2 1.60 40.18 56.57
CA ARG A 2 1.88 38.75 56.86
C ARG A 2 0.71 37.76 56.57
N LYS A 3 -0.53 38.07 56.95
CA LYS A 3 -1.69 37.19 56.67
C LYS A 3 -2.04 37.06 55.18
N GLN A 4 -1.75 38.06 54.35
CA GLN A 4 -2.01 38.01 52.90
C GLN A 4 -1.01 37.10 52.17
N PHE A 5 0.27 37.12 52.58
CA PHE A 5 1.26 36.15 52.08
C PHE A 5 0.88 34.70 52.41
N LEU A 6 0.29 34.45 53.60
CA LEU A 6 -0.22 33.12 53.95
C LEU A 6 -1.32 32.65 52.99
N PHE A 7 -2.28 33.53 52.65
CA PHE A 7 -3.34 33.22 51.67
C PHE A 7 -2.79 32.99 50.26
N ILE A 8 -1.80 33.77 49.82
CA ILE A 8 -1.14 33.58 48.51
C ILE A 8 -0.40 32.22 48.48
N PHE A 9 0.32 31.88 49.55
CA PHE A 9 1.05 30.61 49.64
C PHE A 9 0.10 29.40 49.69
N LEU A 10 -1.00 29.50 50.43
CA LEU A 10 -2.04 28.45 50.48
C LEU A 10 -2.77 28.29 49.12
N ALA A 11 -3.06 29.39 48.43
CA ALA A 11 -3.62 29.36 47.08
C ALA A 11 -2.65 28.75 46.06
N LEU A 12 -1.34 29.01 46.20
CA LEU A 12 -0.31 28.40 45.35
C LEU A 12 -0.23 26.89 45.57
N ILE A 13 -0.32 26.41 46.82
CA ILE A 13 -0.39 24.97 47.14
C ILE A 13 -1.65 24.34 46.52
N ALA A 14 -2.82 24.97 46.70
CA ALA A 14 -4.09 24.50 46.13
C ALA A 14 -4.16 24.55 44.59
N ALA A 15 -3.35 25.38 43.94
CA ALA A 15 -3.20 25.35 42.49
C ALA A 15 -2.42 24.10 42.01
N ASN A 16 -1.39 23.69 42.74
CA ASN A 16 -0.53 22.56 42.38
C ASN A 16 -1.20 21.18 42.59
N THR A 17 -2.27 21.07 43.39
CA THR A 17 -2.94 19.78 43.64
C THR A 17 -3.76 19.25 42.45
N ASN A 18 -3.99 20.05 41.41
CA ASN A 18 -4.87 19.69 40.28
C ASN A 18 -4.22 18.69 39.30
N GLU A 19 -2.89 18.66 39.16
CA GLU A 19 -2.20 17.74 38.24
C GLU A 19 -2.19 16.28 38.73
N ALA A 20 -2.47 16.05 40.03
CA ALA A 20 -2.36 14.74 40.66
C ALA A 20 -3.55 13.78 40.39
N GLN A 21 -4.68 14.26 39.86
CA GLN A 21 -5.95 13.50 39.89
C GLN A 21 -6.37 12.81 38.59
N THR A 22 -5.69 12.99 37.45
CA THR A 22 -6.17 12.44 36.15
C THR A 22 -5.13 11.68 35.33
N ARG A 23 -4.41 10.73 35.94
CA ARG A 23 -3.90 9.57 35.19
C ARG A 23 -5.07 8.63 34.87
N SER A 24 -5.84 8.97 33.84
CA SER A 24 -6.92 8.12 33.32
C SER A 24 -6.33 6.85 32.73
N THR A 25 -6.47 5.73 33.44
CA THR A 25 -6.01 4.40 33.01
C THR A 25 -6.48 4.09 31.58
N ARG A 26 -5.54 3.89 30.66
CA ARG A 26 -5.81 3.52 29.28
C ARG A 26 -5.97 2.01 29.18
N ILE A 27 -7.22 1.59 29.08
CA ILE A 27 -7.62 0.20 28.88
C ILE A 27 -7.93 0.00 27.40
N GLY A 28 -7.31 -1.02 26.80
CA GLY A 28 -7.67 -1.57 25.49
C GLY A 28 -8.29 -2.96 25.61
N TYR A 29 -8.87 -3.46 24.52
CA TYR A 29 -9.18 -4.88 24.40
C TYR A 29 -8.90 -5.41 22.99
N ILE A 30 -8.69 -6.72 22.90
CA ILE A 30 -8.55 -7.51 21.67
C ILE A 30 -9.57 -8.65 21.66
N ASP A 31 -9.84 -9.21 20.49
CA ASP A 31 -10.61 -10.44 20.32
C ASP A 31 -9.76 -11.47 19.58
N MET A 32 -9.19 -12.44 20.31
CA MET A 32 -8.18 -13.34 19.75
C MET A 32 -8.71 -14.31 18.70
N GLU A 33 -9.93 -14.87 18.83
CA GLU A 33 -10.48 -15.73 17.76
C GLU A 33 -10.83 -14.87 16.52
N TYR A 34 -11.33 -13.64 16.67
CA TYR A 34 -11.48 -12.72 15.52
C TYR A 34 -10.13 -12.41 14.83
N ILE A 35 -9.06 -12.15 15.58
CA ILE A 35 -7.73 -11.94 15.00
C ILE A 35 -7.26 -13.19 14.26
N LEU A 36 -7.36 -14.37 14.88
CA LEU A 36 -6.98 -15.65 14.28
C LEU A 36 -7.76 -15.96 12.99
N GLU A 37 -9.08 -15.74 12.95
CA GLU A 37 -9.90 -15.99 11.75
C GLU A 37 -9.62 -15.03 10.58
N ASN A 38 -8.96 -13.90 10.83
CA ASN A 38 -8.51 -12.96 9.80
C ASN A 38 -7.04 -13.18 9.35
N VAL A 39 -6.28 -14.07 10.01
CA VAL A 39 -4.93 -14.45 9.56
C VAL A 39 -5.01 -15.56 8.51
N SER A 40 -4.38 -15.33 7.36
CA SER A 40 -4.48 -16.22 6.19
C SER A 40 -3.97 -17.63 6.49
N ASP A 41 -2.79 -17.71 7.11
CA ASP A 41 -2.09 -18.96 7.42
C ASP A 41 -2.84 -19.80 8.46
N TYR A 42 -3.50 -19.14 9.43
CA TYR A 42 -4.40 -19.82 10.36
C TYR A 42 -5.62 -20.39 9.64
N LYS A 43 -6.24 -19.61 8.77
CA LYS A 43 -7.46 -19.98 8.05
C LYS A 43 -7.26 -21.19 7.14
N GLU A 44 -6.14 -21.26 6.42
CA GLU A 44 -5.80 -22.46 5.66
C GLU A 44 -5.55 -23.66 6.60
N SER A 45 -4.75 -23.46 7.66
CA SER A 45 -4.42 -24.54 8.60
C SER A 45 -5.63 -25.07 9.38
N LYS A 46 -6.58 -24.21 9.74
CA LYS A 46 -7.88 -24.52 10.35
C LYS A 46 -8.72 -25.37 9.40
N SER A 47 -8.83 -24.99 8.13
CA SER A 47 -9.49 -25.78 7.08
C SER A 47 -8.83 -27.17 6.88
N GLN A 48 -7.50 -27.24 6.80
CA GLN A 48 -6.78 -28.51 6.71
C GLN A 48 -6.99 -29.40 7.96
N LEU A 49 -7.12 -28.82 9.15
CA LEU A 49 -7.42 -29.54 10.39
C LEU A 49 -8.88 -30.02 10.44
N GLU A 50 -9.84 -29.22 9.99
CA GLU A 50 -11.26 -29.58 9.88
C GLU A 50 -11.48 -30.73 8.87
N LEU A 51 -10.73 -30.77 7.77
CA LEU A 51 -10.71 -31.90 6.85
C LEU A 51 -10.17 -33.18 7.50
N LYS A 52 -9.11 -33.10 8.32
CA LYS A 52 -8.62 -34.26 9.10
C LYS A 52 -9.65 -34.72 10.14
N ALA A 53 -10.24 -33.78 10.88
CA ALA A 53 -11.29 -34.07 11.86
C ALA A 53 -12.53 -34.72 11.22
N THR A 54 -12.88 -34.33 9.99
CA THR A 54 -13.98 -34.93 9.24
C THR A 54 -13.66 -36.38 8.85
N LYS A 55 -12.42 -36.68 8.42
CA LYS A 55 -11.98 -38.06 8.16
C LYS A 55 -12.02 -38.93 9.42
N TRP A 56 -11.49 -38.44 10.56
CA TRP A 56 -11.56 -39.19 11.82
C TRP A 56 -13.01 -39.44 12.30
N LYS A 57 -13.94 -38.52 12.04
CA LYS A 57 -15.38 -38.76 12.28
C LYS A 57 -15.93 -39.88 11.39
N GLN A 58 -15.60 -39.88 10.10
CA GLN A 58 -16.01 -40.92 9.15
C GLN A 58 -15.42 -42.29 9.53
N GLU A 59 -14.16 -42.36 9.96
CA GLU A 59 -13.50 -43.58 10.43
C GLU A 59 -14.19 -44.15 11.70
N ILE A 60 -14.57 -43.30 12.65
CA ILE A 60 -15.35 -43.69 13.84
C ILE A 60 -16.75 -44.16 13.44
N GLU A 61 -17.40 -43.49 12.50
CA GLU A 61 -18.73 -43.86 12.00
C GLU A 61 -18.71 -45.23 11.28
N ILE A 62 -17.68 -45.51 10.48
CA ILE A 62 -17.46 -46.81 9.83
C ILE A 62 -17.26 -47.91 10.89
N LYS A 63 -16.33 -47.72 11.85
CA LYS A 63 -16.13 -48.68 12.96
C LYS A 63 -17.42 -48.93 13.75
N LYS A 64 -18.19 -47.87 14.04
CA LYS A 64 -19.48 -47.96 14.74
C LYS A 64 -20.53 -48.76 13.97
N LEU A 65 -20.61 -48.58 12.65
CA LEU A 65 -21.51 -49.35 11.77
C LEU A 65 -21.09 -50.83 11.70
N GLU A 66 -19.79 -51.11 11.65
CA GLU A 66 -19.24 -52.47 11.68
C GLU A 66 -19.53 -53.18 13.01
N ILE A 67 -19.28 -52.52 14.15
CA ILE A 67 -19.62 -53.02 15.49
C ILE A 67 -21.13 -53.29 15.63
N ASN A 68 -21.98 -52.38 15.11
CA ASN A 68 -23.43 -52.59 15.12
C ASN A 68 -23.83 -53.82 14.29
N LYS A 69 -23.26 -53.98 13.10
CA LYS A 69 -23.50 -55.16 12.24
C LYS A 69 -23.05 -56.46 12.91
N LEU A 70 -21.90 -56.47 13.60
CA LEU A 70 -21.44 -57.62 14.38
C LEU A 70 -22.39 -57.95 15.54
N LYS A 71 -22.93 -56.94 16.23
CA LYS A 71 -23.96 -57.12 17.28
C LYS A 71 -25.28 -57.66 16.72
N GLU A 72 -25.72 -57.18 15.56
CA GLU A 72 -26.94 -57.67 14.91
C GLU A 72 -26.77 -59.11 14.41
N ASN A 73 -25.65 -59.43 13.76
CA ASN A 73 -25.30 -60.80 13.38
C ASN A 73 -25.23 -61.73 14.60
N LEU A 74 -24.56 -61.33 15.69
CA LEU A 74 -24.55 -62.12 16.92
C LEU A 74 -25.96 -62.32 17.45
N LYS A 75 -26.82 -61.30 17.45
CA LYS A 75 -28.20 -61.39 17.93
C LYS A 75 -29.08 -62.34 17.11
N THR A 76 -28.88 -62.44 15.79
CA THR A 76 -29.60 -63.39 14.92
C THR A 76 -29.00 -64.80 14.99
N GLU A 77 -27.67 -64.92 15.03
CA GLU A 77 -26.95 -66.20 15.12
C GLU A 77 -27.06 -66.85 16.52
N LYS A 78 -27.36 -66.10 17.60
CA LYS A 78 -27.31 -66.57 19.01
C LYS A 78 -28.11 -67.85 19.31
N ALA A 79 -29.14 -68.15 18.53
CA ALA A 79 -29.94 -69.39 18.67
C ALA A 79 -29.29 -70.63 18.02
N LEU A 80 -28.23 -70.45 17.22
CA LEU A 80 -27.53 -71.49 16.45
C LEU A 80 -26.08 -71.70 16.91
N LEU A 81 -25.52 -70.78 17.71
CA LEU A 81 -24.15 -70.81 18.21
C LEU A 81 -24.01 -71.56 19.54
N THR A 82 -22.84 -72.15 19.79
CA THR A 82 -22.51 -72.70 21.12
C THR A 82 -22.20 -71.58 22.12
N LYS A 83 -22.31 -71.87 23.42
CA LYS A 83 -22.07 -70.86 24.48
C LYS A 83 -20.66 -70.24 24.39
N GLU A 84 -19.65 -71.06 24.14
CA GLU A 84 -18.25 -70.63 24.01
C GLU A 84 -18.06 -69.68 22.82
N LEU A 85 -18.66 -70.01 21.67
CA LEU A 85 -18.59 -69.22 20.44
C LEU A 85 -19.39 -67.90 20.55
N ILE A 86 -20.43 -67.86 21.38
CA ILE A 86 -21.12 -66.61 21.78
C ILE A 86 -20.19 -65.76 22.66
N GLU A 87 -19.52 -66.36 23.64
CA GLU A 87 -18.64 -65.65 24.57
C GLU A 87 -17.42 -65.05 23.86
N GLU A 88 -16.78 -65.81 22.96
CA GLU A 88 -15.70 -65.34 22.07
C GLU A 88 -16.15 -64.12 21.24
N ARG A 89 -17.27 -64.22 20.53
CA ARG A 89 -17.81 -63.12 19.71
C ARG A 89 -18.24 -61.92 20.56
N GLU A 90 -18.76 -62.13 21.77
CA GLU A 90 -19.05 -61.04 22.70
C GLU A 90 -17.79 -60.39 23.28
N THR A 91 -16.67 -61.10 23.39
CA THR A 91 -15.37 -60.48 23.74
C THR A 91 -14.77 -59.69 22.58
N GLU A 92 -14.86 -60.19 21.33
CA GLU A 92 -14.40 -59.47 20.15
C GLU A 92 -15.19 -58.16 19.93
N ILE A 93 -16.52 -58.19 20.07
CA ILE A 93 -17.34 -56.98 20.00
C ILE A 93 -16.92 -55.96 21.07
N LYS A 94 -16.66 -56.39 22.31
CA LYS A 94 -16.19 -55.50 23.39
C LYS A 94 -14.78 -54.96 23.12
N PHE A 95 -13.90 -55.74 22.50
CA PHE A 95 -12.57 -55.30 22.10
C PHE A 95 -12.64 -54.20 21.03
N LEU A 96 -13.44 -54.40 19.98
CA LEU A 96 -13.69 -53.39 18.94
C LEU A 96 -14.39 -52.14 19.48
N GLU A 97 -15.32 -52.28 20.43
CA GLU A 97 -15.93 -51.14 21.13
C GLU A 97 -14.89 -50.32 21.91
N ASN A 98 -14.00 -50.98 22.65
CA ASN A 98 -12.93 -50.31 23.39
C ASN A 98 -11.92 -49.64 22.44
N GLU A 99 -11.51 -50.31 21.36
CA GLU A 99 -10.61 -49.74 20.34
C GLU A 99 -11.22 -48.52 19.63
N MET A 100 -12.53 -48.56 19.34
CA MET A 100 -13.27 -47.39 18.81
C MET A 100 -13.33 -46.24 19.83
N LEU A 101 -13.56 -46.52 21.11
CA LEU A 101 -13.61 -45.51 22.18
C LEU A 101 -12.23 -44.89 22.46
N GLU A 102 -11.17 -45.71 22.51
CA GLU A 102 -9.79 -45.25 22.60
C GLU A 102 -9.42 -44.39 21.39
N TYR A 103 -9.81 -44.79 20.17
CA TYR A 103 -9.58 -44.00 18.97
C TYR A 103 -10.32 -42.65 19.04
N GLN A 104 -11.59 -42.66 19.44
CA GLN A 104 -12.37 -41.43 19.64
C GLN A 104 -11.73 -40.51 20.69
N GLN A 105 -11.27 -41.04 21.83
CA GLN A 105 -10.62 -40.25 22.88
C GLN A 105 -9.23 -39.73 22.45
N LYS A 106 -8.46 -40.53 21.70
CA LYS A 106 -7.15 -40.16 21.14
C LYS A 106 -7.24 -39.05 20.11
N GLN A 107 -8.32 -38.99 19.32
CA GLN A 107 -8.55 -37.92 18.34
C GLN A 107 -9.27 -36.70 18.94
N PHE A 108 -10.36 -36.91 19.69
CA PHE A 108 -11.33 -35.88 20.11
C PHE A 108 -11.46 -35.67 21.63
N GLY A 109 -10.68 -36.37 22.46
CA GLY A 109 -10.62 -36.10 23.90
C GLY A 109 -10.01 -34.72 24.22
N VAL A 110 -9.98 -34.36 25.51
CA VAL A 110 -9.45 -33.06 26.00
C VAL A 110 -8.02 -32.83 25.51
N ASP A 111 -7.13 -33.80 25.74
CA ASP A 111 -5.76 -33.83 25.19
C ASP A 111 -5.67 -34.59 23.84
N GLY A 112 -6.78 -34.65 23.10
CA GLY A 112 -6.87 -35.33 21.81
C GLY A 112 -5.99 -34.68 20.75
N ASN A 113 -5.67 -35.44 19.70
CA ASN A 113 -4.86 -34.95 18.57
C ASN A 113 -5.48 -33.71 17.89
N LEU A 114 -6.81 -33.56 17.91
CA LEU A 114 -7.51 -32.37 17.42
C LEU A 114 -7.17 -31.13 18.26
N MET A 115 -7.30 -31.23 19.59
CA MET A 115 -7.03 -30.10 20.49
C MET A 115 -5.56 -29.71 20.48
N ARG A 116 -4.65 -30.71 20.54
CA ARG A 116 -3.21 -30.47 20.41
C ARG A 116 -2.82 -29.84 19.07
N GLN A 117 -3.49 -30.19 17.97
CA GLN A 117 -3.28 -29.51 16.68
C GLN A 117 -3.89 -28.11 16.63
N LYS A 118 -5.10 -27.85 17.17
CA LYS A 118 -5.65 -26.48 17.25
C LYS A 118 -4.70 -25.57 18.06
N ALA A 119 -4.22 -26.05 19.21
CA ALA A 119 -3.29 -25.31 20.07
C ALA A 119 -1.94 -25.06 19.38
N ALA A 120 -1.35 -26.08 18.74
CA ALA A 120 -0.07 -25.95 18.02
C ALA A 120 -0.14 -24.98 16.83
N LEU A 121 -1.29 -24.90 16.13
CA LEU A 121 -1.52 -23.94 15.05
C LEU A 121 -1.82 -22.51 15.54
N ALA A 122 -2.55 -22.37 16.65
CA ALA A 122 -2.86 -21.06 17.22
C ALA A 122 -1.63 -20.42 17.88
N LYS A 123 -0.81 -21.20 18.60
CA LYS A 123 0.31 -20.69 19.41
C LYS A 123 1.27 -19.73 18.69
N PRO A 124 1.88 -20.04 17.54
CA PRO A 124 2.84 -19.12 16.91
C PRO A 124 2.21 -17.77 16.56
N ILE A 125 0.91 -17.75 16.26
CA ILE A 125 0.16 -16.53 15.95
C ILE A 125 -0.24 -15.81 17.24
N GLN A 126 -0.52 -16.53 18.32
CA GLN A 126 -0.67 -15.92 19.67
C GLN A 126 0.63 -15.24 20.12
N ASP A 127 1.79 -15.86 19.89
CA ASP A 127 3.11 -15.29 20.20
C ASP A 127 3.40 -14.02 19.34
N GLN A 128 3.04 -14.03 18.05
CA GLN A 128 3.10 -12.85 17.17
C GLN A 128 2.12 -11.74 17.60
N VAL A 129 0.88 -12.09 17.97
CA VAL A 129 -0.11 -11.13 18.47
C VAL A 129 0.35 -10.51 19.78
N PHE A 130 0.86 -11.28 20.72
CA PHE A 130 1.37 -10.77 21.99
C PHE A 130 2.46 -9.71 21.76
N THR A 131 3.37 -9.97 20.81
CA THR A 131 4.40 -9.02 20.39
C THR A 131 3.78 -7.74 19.80
N ALA A 132 2.87 -7.86 18.84
CA ALA A 132 2.20 -6.70 18.22
C ALA A 132 1.31 -5.91 19.21
N VAL A 133 0.77 -6.58 20.23
CA VAL A 133 0.00 -5.98 21.32
C VAL A 133 0.93 -5.22 22.26
N GLN A 134 2.13 -5.72 22.56
CA GLN A 134 3.14 -4.99 23.32
C GLN A 134 3.60 -3.73 22.56
N ASP A 135 3.89 -3.82 21.26
CA ASP A 135 4.25 -2.65 20.43
C ASP A 135 3.16 -1.56 20.48
N ILE A 136 1.88 -1.95 20.39
CA ILE A 136 0.75 -1.02 20.53
C ILE A 136 0.62 -0.48 21.96
N ALA A 137 0.85 -1.32 22.97
CA ALA A 137 0.79 -0.93 24.38
C ALA A 137 1.81 0.16 24.70
N GLU A 138 3.07 -0.02 24.29
CA GLU A 138 4.13 0.96 24.48
C GLU A 138 3.87 2.22 23.64
N ALA A 139 3.62 2.09 22.33
CA ALA A 139 3.43 3.23 21.43
C ALA A 139 2.23 4.12 21.80
N LYS A 140 1.15 3.55 22.34
CA LYS A 140 -0.05 4.30 22.77
C LYS A 140 -0.17 4.47 24.29
N ASN A 141 0.80 3.93 25.03
CA ASN A 141 0.90 3.95 26.49
C ASN A 141 -0.38 3.38 27.15
N TYR A 142 -0.85 2.22 26.71
CA TYR A 142 -1.92 1.48 27.40
C TYR A 142 -1.39 0.88 28.71
N ASP A 143 -2.17 1.00 29.78
CA ASP A 143 -1.85 0.43 31.08
C ASP A 143 -2.31 -1.04 31.18
N PHE A 144 -3.43 -1.37 30.51
CA PHE A 144 -3.99 -2.73 30.45
C PHE A 144 -4.59 -3.02 29.08
N ILE A 145 -4.45 -4.27 28.61
CA ILE A 145 -5.12 -4.79 27.40
C ILE A 145 -5.72 -6.15 27.76
N PHE A 146 -7.01 -6.33 27.52
CA PHE A 146 -7.74 -7.57 27.84
C PHE A 146 -8.13 -8.34 26.57
N ASP A 147 -8.00 -9.67 26.59
CA ASP A 147 -8.60 -10.51 25.56
C ASP A 147 -10.06 -10.85 25.89
N LYS A 148 -10.97 -10.44 25.00
CA LYS A 148 -12.40 -10.73 25.02
C LYS A 148 -12.73 -12.21 24.78
N SER A 149 -11.79 -13.01 24.24
CA SER A 149 -11.98 -14.45 24.03
C SER A 149 -11.62 -15.30 25.27
N SER A 150 -11.03 -14.69 26.30
CA SER A 150 -10.75 -15.32 27.59
C SER A 150 -12.01 -15.47 28.46
N ASP A 151 -11.91 -16.20 29.58
CA ASP A 151 -13.01 -16.41 30.54
C ASP A 151 -13.58 -15.11 31.17
N LEU A 152 -12.91 -13.96 30.97
CA LEU A 152 -13.38 -12.66 31.47
C LEU A 152 -14.60 -12.17 30.69
N THR A 153 -15.79 -12.48 31.19
CA THR A 153 -17.08 -12.15 30.55
C THR A 153 -17.32 -10.63 30.48
N MET A 154 -16.99 -10.04 29.34
CA MET A 154 -17.13 -8.60 29.06
C MET A 154 -18.54 -8.28 28.54
N LEU A 155 -19.43 -7.83 29.43
CA LEU A 155 -20.85 -7.55 29.10
C LEU A 155 -21.04 -6.41 28.08
N PHE A 156 -20.18 -5.40 28.09
CA PHE A 156 -20.21 -4.28 27.15
C PHE A 156 -18.84 -3.61 27.06
N SER A 157 -18.45 -3.22 25.84
CA SER A 157 -17.30 -2.34 25.60
C SER A 157 -17.59 -1.38 24.44
N ALA A 158 -16.99 -0.20 24.48
CA ALA A 158 -17.08 0.76 23.39
C ALA A 158 -15.98 0.50 22.37
N LYS A 159 -16.32 0.32 21.07
CA LYS A 159 -15.36 -0.01 19.99
C LYS A 159 -14.14 0.92 19.88
N ARG A 160 -14.19 2.13 20.46
CA ARG A 160 -13.00 3.02 20.58
C ARG A 160 -11.83 2.42 21.37
N PHE A 161 -12.07 1.39 22.19
CA PHE A 161 -11.05 0.68 22.96
C PHE A 161 -10.58 -0.62 22.27
N ASP A 162 -11.17 -0.96 21.12
CA ASP A 162 -10.79 -2.11 20.31
C ASP A 162 -9.46 -1.84 19.60
N ILE A 163 -8.49 -2.75 19.76
CA ILE A 163 -7.24 -2.71 19.01
C ILE A 163 -7.07 -3.89 18.05
N SER A 164 -8.07 -4.76 17.91
CA SER A 164 -8.02 -5.95 17.05
C SER A 164 -7.75 -5.58 15.58
N ASP A 165 -8.46 -4.59 15.04
CA ASP A 165 -8.27 -4.02 13.69
C ASP A 165 -6.85 -3.42 13.47
N GLN A 166 -6.13 -3.13 14.57
CA GLN A 166 -4.77 -2.57 14.56
C GLN A 166 -3.73 -3.70 14.63
N VAL A 167 -3.94 -4.68 15.51
CA VAL A 167 -3.13 -5.91 15.59
C VAL A 167 -3.16 -6.66 14.26
N ILE A 168 -4.33 -6.91 13.68
CA ILE A 168 -4.50 -7.59 12.38
C ILE A 168 -3.69 -6.85 11.29
N ARG A 169 -3.62 -5.52 11.34
CA ARG A 169 -2.85 -4.70 10.39
C ARG A 169 -1.34 -4.80 10.61
N ILE A 170 -0.87 -5.00 11.84
CA ILE A 170 0.54 -5.29 12.13
C ILE A 170 0.89 -6.70 11.66
N LEU A 171 0.09 -7.72 12.00
CA LEU A 171 0.29 -9.10 11.51
C LEU A 171 0.35 -9.15 9.98
N ASN A 172 -0.66 -8.60 9.30
CA ASN A 172 -0.70 -8.52 7.83
C ASN A 172 0.47 -7.73 7.22
N ARG A 173 1.13 -6.84 7.99
CA ARG A 173 2.38 -6.20 7.57
C ARG A 173 3.56 -7.15 7.78
N THR A 174 3.71 -7.76 8.95
CA THR A 174 4.77 -8.74 9.26
C THR A 174 4.74 -9.93 8.30
N GLU A 175 3.58 -10.59 8.11
CA GLU A 175 3.36 -11.66 7.13
C GLU A 175 3.84 -11.25 5.73
N LYS A 176 3.43 -10.07 5.24
CA LYS A 176 3.89 -9.55 3.94
C LYS A 176 5.38 -9.28 3.92
N ARG A 177 5.95 -8.74 5.01
CA ARG A 177 7.39 -8.45 5.11
C ARG A 177 8.25 -9.72 5.17
N GLU A 178 7.70 -10.84 5.64
CA GLU A 178 8.33 -12.17 5.63
C GLU A 178 8.15 -12.89 4.28
N GLN A 179 6.97 -12.81 3.67
CA GLN A 179 6.67 -13.39 2.34
C GLN A 179 7.38 -12.64 1.19
N LEU A 180 7.68 -11.35 1.36
CA LEU A 180 8.39 -10.53 0.37
C LEU A 180 9.91 -10.70 0.47
N THR A 181 10.57 -11.02 -0.64
CA THR A 181 12.04 -11.06 -0.67
C THR A 181 12.63 -9.69 -0.31
N LYS A 182 13.83 -9.67 0.30
CA LYS A 182 14.53 -8.46 0.80
C LYS A 182 14.60 -7.25 -0.15
N LYS A 183 14.41 -7.46 -1.46
CA LYS A 183 14.34 -6.40 -2.48
C LYS A 183 12.95 -5.76 -2.56
N GLN A 184 11.89 -6.56 -2.50
CA GLN A 184 10.50 -6.10 -2.51
C GLN A 184 10.11 -5.47 -1.17
N LEU A 185 10.61 -6.04 -0.06
CA LEU A 185 10.47 -5.48 1.29
C LEU A 185 10.85 -3.99 1.32
N LYS A 186 12.06 -3.64 0.83
CA LYS A 186 12.53 -2.25 0.75
C LYS A 186 11.68 -1.36 -0.17
N GLU A 187 11.08 -1.91 -1.22
CA GLU A 187 10.21 -1.15 -2.12
C GLU A 187 8.84 -0.86 -1.47
N GLN A 188 8.33 -1.80 -0.65
CA GLN A 188 7.11 -1.58 0.11
C GLN A 188 7.35 -0.69 1.34
N GLU A 189 8.45 -0.86 2.08
CA GLU A 189 8.85 0.07 3.14
C GLU A 189 9.04 1.50 2.60
N ALA A 190 9.59 1.65 1.39
CA ALA A 190 9.66 2.95 0.73
C ALA A 190 8.27 3.52 0.40
N LYS A 191 7.31 2.69 -0.04
CA LYS A 191 5.93 3.13 -0.31
C LYS A 191 5.18 3.47 0.99
N GLU A 192 5.25 2.63 2.01
CA GLU A 192 4.65 2.87 3.34
C GLU A 192 5.23 4.12 4.00
N ASN A 193 6.54 4.37 3.89
CA ASN A 193 7.16 5.61 4.39
C ASN A 193 6.77 6.86 3.56
N ILE A 194 6.48 6.72 2.26
CA ILE A 194 5.94 7.81 1.45
C ILE A 194 4.47 8.09 1.81
N GLU A 195 3.68 7.04 2.05
CA GLU A 195 2.26 7.12 2.44
C GLU A 195 2.10 7.77 3.81
N ASN A 196 2.81 7.29 4.84
CA ASN A 196 2.82 7.89 6.17
C ASN A 196 3.28 9.38 6.13
N ALA A 197 4.31 9.69 5.34
CA ALA A 197 4.81 11.07 5.19
C ALA A 197 3.90 12.00 4.36
N ILE A 198 2.87 11.48 3.70
CA ILE A 198 1.81 12.25 3.05
C ILE A 198 0.71 12.59 4.06
N ASP A 199 0.33 11.63 4.92
CA ASP A 199 -0.64 11.85 6.00
C ASP A 199 -0.11 12.81 7.08
N GLU A 200 1.19 12.77 7.39
CA GLU A 200 1.82 13.70 8.35
C GLU A 200 1.94 15.15 7.84
N ASN A 201 1.79 15.42 6.53
CA ASN A 201 1.90 16.78 5.99
C ASN A 201 1.04 17.04 4.73
N PRO A 202 -0.17 17.62 4.88
CA PRO A 202 -1.11 17.78 3.77
C PRO A 202 -0.60 18.68 2.63
N ALA A 203 0.37 19.56 2.88
CA ALA A 203 0.95 20.42 1.84
C ALA A 203 1.69 19.62 0.75
N MET A 204 2.12 18.39 1.03
CA MET A 204 2.73 17.50 0.03
C MET A 204 1.69 16.79 -0.84
N ALA A 205 0.51 16.46 -0.30
CA ALA A 205 -0.58 15.84 -1.06
C ALA A 205 -1.06 16.75 -2.20
N ASP A 206 -1.30 18.04 -1.90
CA ASP A 206 -1.74 19.00 -2.92
C ASP A 206 -0.64 19.37 -3.90
N ARG A 207 0.62 19.38 -3.46
CA ARG A 207 1.79 19.50 -4.35
C ARG A 207 1.89 18.33 -5.32
N GLN A 208 1.59 17.10 -4.89
CA GLN A 208 1.59 15.92 -5.75
C GLN A 208 0.43 15.98 -6.77
N LYS A 209 -0.80 16.29 -6.31
CA LYS A 209 -1.95 16.52 -7.21
C LYS A 209 -1.65 17.58 -8.26
N ALA A 210 -1.03 18.70 -7.88
CA ALA A 210 -0.64 19.77 -8.80
C ALA A 210 0.45 19.34 -9.80
N LEU A 211 1.40 18.49 -9.39
CA LEU A 211 2.42 17.93 -10.28
C LEU A 211 1.80 16.96 -11.30
N ASP A 212 0.89 16.07 -10.87
CA ASP A 212 0.28 15.08 -11.75
C ASP A 212 -0.77 15.69 -12.69
N ALA A 213 -1.57 16.66 -12.22
CA ALA A 213 -2.40 17.48 -13.09
C ALA A 213 -1.55 18.22 -14.16
N ARG A 214 -0.35 18.71 -13.79
CA ARG A 214 0.58 19.36 -14.73
C ARG A 214 1.24 18.37 -15.69
N LYS A 215 1.45 17.10 -15.32
CA LYS A 215 1.85 16.03 -16.26
C LYS A 215 0.73 15.75 -17.26
N ALA A 216 -0.48 15.46 -16.78
CA ALA A 216 -1.64 15.17 -17.63
C ALA A 216 -1.97 16.31 -18.61
N ALA A 217 -1.90 17.56 -18.16
CA ALA A 217 -2.06 18.73 -19.03
C ALA A 217 -0.95 18.82 -20.10
N ARG A 218 0.30 18.52 -19.75
CA ARG A 218 1.44 18.47 -20.70
C ARG A 218 1.30 17.32 -21.70
N GLU A 219 0.80 16.17 -21.27
CA GLU A 219 0.59 14.99 -22.11
C GLU A 219 -0.54 15.22 -23.12
N LYS A 220 -1.67 15.82 -22.71
CA LYS A 220 -2.71 16.29 -23.65
C LYS A 220 -2.14 17.26 -24.68
N LEU A 221 -1.43 18.31 -24.25
CA LEU A 221 -0.82 19.30 -25.16
C LEU A 221 0.21 18.67 -26.13
N VAL A 222 0.82 17.52 -25.78
CA VAL A 222 1.69 16.73 -26.68
C VAL A 222 0.87 15.82 -27.61
N GLN A 223 -0.25 15.27 -27.17
CA GLN A 223 -1.18 14.52 -28.02
C GLN A 223 -1.87 15.44 -29.04
N ASP A 224 -2.44 16.57 -28.60
CA ASP A 224 -3.09 17.58 -29.44
C ASP A 224 -2.14 18.06 -30.55
N ARG A 225 -0.88 18.36 -30.19
CA ARG A 225 0.15 18.75 -31.15
C ARG A 225 0.53 17.63 -32.13
N LYS A 226 0.52 16.37 -31.71
CA LYS A 226 0.74 15.23 -32.60
C LYS A 226 -0.41 15.08 -33.60
N LEU A 227 -1.65 15.19 -33.14
CA LEU A 227 -2.85 15.13 -33.99
C LEU A 227 -2.87 16.31 -34.98
N GLU A 228 -2.54 17.52 -34.54
CA GLU A 228 -2.39 18.70 -35.40
C GLU A 228 -1.29 18.51 -36.47
N GLN A 229 -0.15 17.92 -36.09
CA GLN A 229 0.93 17.59 -37.02
C GLN A 229 0.55 16.49 -38.01
N GLU A 230 -0.18 15.46 -37.57
CA GLU A 230 -0.67 14.39 -38.45
C GLU A 230 -1.73 14.90 -39.45
N ALA A 231 -2.66 15.73 -38.99
CA ALA A 231 -3.66 16.39 -39.84
C ALA A 231 -2.97 17.26 -40.91
N LYS A 232 -2.00 18.09 -40.51
CA LYS A 232 -1.21 18.91 -41.44
C LYS A 232 -0.36 18.06 -42.41
N ARG A 233 0.08 16.87 -42.00
CA ARG A 233 0.78 15.93 -42.88
C ARG A 233 -0.17 15.32 -43.92
N LYS A 234 -1.37 14.90 -43.51
CA LYS A 234 -2.42 14.39 -44.41
C LYS A 234 -2.86 15.47 -45.41
N GLU A 235 -3.16 16.68 -44.95
CA GLU A 235 -3.45 17.82 -45.83
C GLU A 235 -2.34 18.06 -46.87
N TYR A 236 -1.07 17.93 -46.48
CA TYR A 236 0.06 18.12 -47.39
C TYR A 236 0.22 16.95 -48.37
N GLU A 237 -0.01 15.71 -47.92
CA GLU A 237 -0.06 14.51 -48.77
C GLU A 237 -1.21 14.62 -49.79
N ASP A 238 -2.40 15.04 -49.38
CA ASP A 238 -3.57 15.25 -50.24
C ASP A 238 -3.33 16.39 -51.25
N LYS A 239 -2.81 17.54 -50.80
CA LYS A 239 -2.43 18.66 -51.70
C LYS A 239 -1.36 18.23 -52.71
N ARG A 240 -0.37 17.43 -52.28
CA ARG A 240 0.66 16.86 -53.18
C ARG A 240 0.04 15.89 -54.19
N ASN A 241 -0.90 15.05 -53.78
CA ASN A 241 -1.59 14.10 -54.66
C ASN A 241 -2.49 14.83 -55.68
N ALA A 242 -3.22 15.86 -55.25
CA ALA A 242 -4.00 16.73 -56.15
C ALA A 242 -3.12 17.42 -57.19
N ILE A 243 -2.00 18.03 -56.76
CA ILE A 243 -1.02 18.66 -57.67
C ILE A 243 -0.37 17.62 -58.61
N ALA A 244 -0.17 16.37 -58.17
CA ALA A 244 0.33 15.30 -59.04
C ALA A 244 -0.70 14.89 -60.11
N ALA A 245 -1.98 14.77 -59.75
CA ALA A 245 -3.06 14.51 -60.69
C ALA A 245 -3.28 15.68 -61.68
N GLU A 246 -3.25 16.92 -61.19
CA GLU A 246 -3.32 18.13 -62.02
C GLU A 246 -2.15 18.21 -63.00
N LYS A 247 -0.92 17.90 -62.55
CA LYS A 247 0.25 17.83 -63.42
C LYS A 247 0.19 16.67 -64.42
N ALA A 248 -0.40 15.53 -64.06
CA ALA A 248 -0.65 14.45 -65.02
C ALA A 248 -1.62 14.89 -66.12
N ALA A 249 -2.70 15.60 -65.77
CA ALA A 249 -3.62 16.19 -66.75
C ALA A 249 -2.96 17.28 -67.60
N LYS A 250 -2.18 18.19 -67.00
CA LYS A 250 -1.52 19.31 -67.69
C LYS A 250 -0.30 18.92 -68.51
N LYS A 251 0.32 17.75 -68.29
CA LYS A 251 1.42 17.25 -69.15
C LYS A 251 0.94 16.81 -70.54
N ASN A 252 -0.35 16.92 -70.83
CA ASN A 252 -0.99 16.71 -72.11
C ASN A 252 -1.18 18.01 -72.94
N GLY A 253 -0.49 19.11 -72.60
CA GLY A 253 -0.66 20.44 -73.23
C GLY A 253 0.64 21.26 -73.41
N THR A 254 0.80 21.83 -74.60
CA THR A 254 1.99 22.48 -75.20
C THR A 254 2.42 23.87 -74.67
N VAL A 255 3.72 23.98 -74.31
CA VAL A 255 4.81 24.80 -74.95
C VAL A 255 4.61 26.30 -75.34
N SER A 256 5.57 27.15 -74.89
CA SER A 256 6.04 28.48 -75.41
C SER A 256 5.11 29.73 -75.31
N GLU A 257 5.56 31.00 -75.34
CA GLU A 257 6.91 31.59 -75.61
C GLU A 257 7.29 32.84 -74.71
N THR A 258 8.17 33.76 -75.18
CA THR A 258 9.25 34.39 -74.38
C THR A 258 9.70 35.82 -74.85
N THR A 259 10.20 36.71 -73.94
CA THR A 259 10.98 38.01 -74.17
C THR A 259 10.26 39.21 -74.86
N ASN A 260 10.66 40.52 -74.92
CA ASN A 260 11.70 41.47 -74.37
C ASN A 260 11.32 42.96 -74.77
N THR A 261 11.88 44.14 -74.37
CA THR A 261 12.77 44.67 -73.28
C THR A 261 12.79 46.24 -73.22
N THR A 262 12.92 46.80 -71.99
CA THR A 262 13.79 47.92 -71.51
C THR A 262 13.94 49.30 -72.22
N GLY A 263 13.79 50.38 -71.42
CA GLY A 263 14.58 51.66 -71.50
C GLY A 263 13.77 52.97 -71.64
N THR A 264 14.08 54.12 -71.03
CA THR A 264 15.13 54.53 -70.05
C THR A 264 14.65 55.80 -69.28
N ALA A 265 15.26 56.16 -68.13
CA ALA A 265 14.76 57.19 -67.19
C ALA A 265 15.36 58.61 -67.31
N LYS A 266 14.76 59.60 -66.60
CA LYS A 266 15.38 60.92 -66.27
C LYS A 266 14.88 61.45 -64.90
N THR A 267 15.43 62.59 -64.45
CA THR A 267 15.67 62.98 -63.05
C THR A 267 14.67 63.98 -62.41
N ASP A 268 14.74 64.07 -61.06
CA ASP A 268 14.37 65.21 -60.19
C ASP A 268 12.86 65.58 -60.07
N THR A 269 12.33 66.21 -58.99
CA THR A 269 12.95 66.93 -57.84
C THR A 269 12.02 66.95 -56.58
N THR A 270 12.58 67.35 -55.43
CA THR A 270 11.94 68.06 -54.27
C THR A 270 10.97 67.40 -53.27
N ALA A 271 11.04 67.96 -52.03
CA ALA A 271 10.02 68.09 -50.97
C ALA A 271 9.88 67.04 -49.82
N LYS A 272 9.64 67.60 -48.62
CA LYS A 272 9.49 67.05 -47.25
C LYS A 272 8.83 68.19 -46.41
N PRO A 273 8.07 68.01 -45.30
CA PRO A 273 7.79 66.81 -44.47
C PRO A 273 6.29 66.49 -44.20
N ALA A 274 6.07 65.41 -43.43
CA ALA A 274 4.98 65.11 -42.45
C ALA A 274 4.40 63.69 -42.65
N THR A 275 4.79 62.68 -41.85
CA THR A 275 4.29 62.34 -40.50
C THR A 275 3.06 61.41 -40.52
N THR A 276 3.27 60.10 -40.31
CA THR A 276 2.46 59.13 -39.49
C THR A 276 2.82 57.67 -39.81
N THR A 277 3.14 56.87 -38.80
CA THR A 277 2.95 55.39 -38.74
C THR A 277 1.43 55.05 -38.67
N PRO A 278 0.94 53.80 -38.89
CA PRO A 278 1.63 52.49 -38.82
C PRO A 278 1.27 51.40 -39.88
N THR A 279 1.96 50.25 -39.82
CA THR A 279 1.59 48.93 -40.43
C THR A 279 1.55 48.86 -41.98
N GLU A 280 1.61 47.72 -42.67
CA GLU A 280 1.58 46.30 -42.26
C GLU A 280 2.72 45.46 -42.97
N PRO A 281 2.65 44.17 -43.40
CA PRO A 281 3.83 43.29 -43.38
C PRO A 281 4.39 42.88 -44.75
N THR A 282 5.62 42.34 -44.78
CA THR A 282 6.01 41.36 -45.81
C THR A 282 7.05 40.37 -45.29
N THR A 283 6.89 39.09 -45.61
CA THR A 283 7.86 38.02 -45.35
C THR A 283 8.97 37.99 -46.39
N THR A 284 10.21 37.78 -45.95
CA THR A 284 11.27 37.15 -46.76
C THR A 284 12.01 36.10 -45.93
N THR A 285 12.49 35.04 -46.58
CA THR A 285 12.98 33.80 -45.95
C THR A 285 14.49 33.76 -45.70
N GLU A 286 14.89 32.72 -44.96
CA GLU A 286 16.26 32.19 -44.72
C GLU A 286 17.07 32.76 -43.53
N PRO A 287 18.00 31.97 -42.94
CA PRO A 287 18.16 30.51 -42.97
C PRO A 287 17.81 29.85 -41.61
N ALA A 288 17.25 28.64 -41.63
CA ALA A 288 16.74 27.99 -40.41
C ALA A 288 17.81 27.38 -39.47
N VAL A 289 19.09 27.39 -39.84
CA VAL A 289 20.17 26.63 -39.18
C VAL A 289 20.55 27.22 -37.82
N ASN A 290 20.91 28.51 -37.77
CA ASN A 290 21.45 29.14 -36.55
C ASN A 290 20.49 29.05 -35.34
N LYS A 291 19.18 29.11 -35.60
CA LYS A 291 18.13 29.11 -34.56
C LYS A 291 17.93 27.75 -33.88
N ALA A 292 18.46 26.67 -34.48
CA ALA A 292 18.53 25.35 -33.84
C ALA A 292 19.72 25.28 -32.87
N GLU A 293 20.90 25.75 -33.29
CA GLU A 293 22.10 25.78 -32.45
C GLU A 293 21.93 26.68 -31.23
N GLU A 294 21.37 27.88 -31.38
CA GLU A 294 21.08 28.78 -30.26
C GLU A 294 20.19 28.12 -29.21
N ARG A 295 19.18 27.36 -29.64
CA ARG A 295 18.29 26.61 -28.75
C ARG A 295 19.02 25.46 -28.05
N GLN A 296 19.95 24.79 -28.73
CA GLN A 296 20.76 23.73 -28.13
C GLN A 296 21.75 24.30 -27.11
N LYS A 297 22.44 25.39 -27.44
CA LYS A 297 23.33 26.14 -26.54
C LYS A 297 22.57 26.63 -25.29
N LEU A 298 21.35 27.17 -25.46
CA LEU A 298 20.48 27.58 -24.36
C LEU A 298 19.99 26.39 -23.50
N TYR A 299 19.71 25.24 -24.11
CA TYR A 299 19.33 24.02 -23.38
C TYR A 299 20.50 23.46 -22.56
N GLU A 300 21.72 23.47 -23.10
CA GLU A 300 22.93 23.05 -22.39
C GLU A 300 23.30 24.01 -21.26
N GLN A 301 23.14 25.32 -21.44
CA GLN A 301 23.25 26.31 -20.36
C GLN A 301 22.24 26.03 -19.24
N ARG A 302 20.94 25.86 -19.58
CA ARG A 302 19.91 25.50 -18.61
C ARG A 302 20.16 24.15 -17.92
N LYS A 303 20.76 23.18 -18.61
CA LYS A 303 21.17 21.90 -18.01
C LYS A 303 22.27 22.11 -16.97
N LYS A 304 23.33 22.85 -17.32
CA LYS A 304 24.44 23.19 -16.41
C LYS A 304 23.97 23.98 -15.20
N GLU A 305 23.10 24.98 -15.38
CA GLU A 305 22.46 25.69 -14.26
C GLU A 305 21.71 24.76 -13.30
N LEU A 306 20.97 23.78 -13.84
CA LEU A 306 20.19 22.83 -13.04
C LEU A 306 21.09 21.82 -12.31
N GLU A 307 22.22 21.45 -12.90
CA GLU A 307 23.23 20.58 -12.28
C GLU A 307 24.00 21.32 -11.18
N GLU A 308 24.36 22.59 -11.40
CA GLU A 308 24.97 23.45 -10.37
C GLU A 308 24.00 23.74 -9.21
N LYS A 309 22.72 24.05 -9.50
CA LYS A 309 21.68 24.24 -8.47
C LYS A 309 21.45 22.95 -7.67
N LYS A 310 21.47 21.77 -8.30
CA LYS A 310 21.44 20.48 -7.59
C LYS A 310 22.66 20.28 -6.69
N LYS A 311 23.87 20.64 -7.16
CA LYS A 311 25.10 20.52 -6.37
C LYS A 311 25.05 21.41 -5.13
N LYS A 312 24.65 22.68 -5.28
CA LYS A 312 24.46 23.62 -4.17
C LYS A 312 23.42 23.13 -3.15
N ILE A 313 22.28 22.61 -3.60
CA ILE A 313 21.26 22.03 -2.71
C ILE A 313 21.79 20.77 -1.97
N LEU A 314 22.66 19.98 -2.59
CA LEU A 314 23.29 18.84 -1.93
C LEU A 314 24.29 19.27 -0.85
N GLU A 315 25.13 20.26 -1.16
CA GLU A 315 26.12 20.85 -0.25
C GLU A 315 25.45 21.54 0.95
N GLU A 316 24.39 22.30 0.71
CA GLU A 316 23.55 22.92 1.74
C GLU A 316 22.88 21.86 2.64
N ARG A 317 22.40 20.75 2.07
CA ARG A 317 21.81 19.63 2.83
C ARG A 317 22.84 18.87 3.65
N GLU A 318 24.07 18.71 3.15
CA GLU A 318 25.17 18.14 3.94
C GLU A 318 25.62 19.06 5.07
N ALA A 319 25.71 20.37 4.82
CA ALA A 319 26.02 21.35 5.86
C ALA A 319 24.96 21.34 6.97
N ALA A 320 23.67 21.32 6.60
CA ALA A 320 22.56 21.19 7.55
C ALA A 320 22.58 19.87 8.34
N LYS A 321 22.99 18.76 7.71
CA LYS A 321 23.17 17.46 8.40
C LYS A 321 24.31 17.51 9.42
N LYS A 322 25.48 18.03 9.02
CA LYS A 322 26.66 18.19 9.90
C LYS A 322 26.38 19.15 11.07
N ALA A 323 25.60 20.22 10.84
CA ALA A 323 25.15 21.13 11.89
C ALA A 323 24.29 20.40 12.94
N LYS A 324 23.27 19.64 12.52
CA LYS A 324 22.42 18.86 13.44
C LYS A 324 23.20 17.77 14.19
N GLU A 325 24.13 17.09 13.52
CA GLU A 325 25.01 16.12 14.18
C GLU A 325 25.87 16.78 15.27
N ALA A 326 26.43 17.96 15.02
CA ALA A 326 27.17 18.72 16.02
C ALA A 326 26.29 19.24 17.18
N GLU A 327 25.01 19.56 16.95
CA GLU A 327 24.07 19.88 18.03
C GLU A 327 23.78 18.66 18.91
N THR A 328 23.47 17.50 18.31
CA THR A 328 23.19 16.26 19.06
C THR A 328 24.38 15.75 19.88
N GLN A 329 25.61 16.04 19.47
CA GLN A 329 26.80 15.70 20.27
C GLN A 329 26.94 16.58 21.51
N LYS A 330 26.61 17.88 21.41
CA LYS A 330 26.66 18.83 22.55
C LYS A 330 25.61 18.52 23.62
N THR A 331 24.39 18.13 23.21
CA THR A 331 23.36 17.71 24.17
C THR A 331 23.78 16.47 24.96
N ASN A 332 24.50 15.54 24.33
CA ASN A 332 25.02 14.34 25.00
C ASN A 332 26.24 14.59 25.92
N THR A 333 26.96 15.71 25.75
CA THR A 333 28.08 16.08 26.66
C THR A 333 27.66 16.91 27.87
N THR A 334 26.38 17.25 28.01
CA THR A 334 25.87 18.11 29.09
C THR A 334 25.11 17.33 30.17
N ASN A 335 24.85 16.02 29.95
CA ASN A 335 24.02 15.16 30.80
C ASN A 335 24.79 13.97 31.43
N ASN A 336 26.11 14.09 31.65
CA ASN A 336 26.95 13.02 32.18
C ASN A 336 28.10 13.57 33.04
#